data_AF-A0AAN9YHH6-F1
#
_entry.id   AF-A0AAN9YHH6-F1
#
_cell.length_a   1.000
_cell.length_b   1.000
_cell.length_c   1.000
_cell.angle_alpha   90.00
_cell.angle_beta   90.00
_cell.angle_gamma   90.00
#
_symmetry.space_group_name_H-M   'P 1'
#
loop_
_entity.id
_entity.type
_entity.pdbx_description
1 polymer ?
#
loop_
_entity_poly.entity_id
_entity_poly.type
_entity_poly.pdbx_seq_one_letter_code
_entity_poly.pdbx_strand_id
1 'polypeptide(L)'
;MLREPSELTVVKTSPASSSDLQGSGYQPADLRMEAPRGPCFRCGINTSRLCNTCGDEFICSDLCNEFSTAEYTKTCGTHEKTTTDCLLGGITRGEIPVEYDTCRDFGFETCSAFTDRSSLFGVYKTLIVNCSIAPPNLNKWREQRRMLKMISETFKGHKKVVPEYCHDFSLENPELFE
;
A
#
# COMPACT_ATOMS: atom_id res chain seq x y z
N MET A 1 -59.56 21.83 33.10
CA MET A 1 -58.68 21.36 32.01
C MET A 1 -59.30 21.94 30.74
N LEU A 2 -58.70 22.82 29.94
CA LEU A 2 -57.32 23.16 29.58
C LEU A 2 -57.23 24.68 29.33
N ARG A 3 -56.01 25.25 29.37
CA ARG A 3 -55.72 26.70 29.22
C ARG A 3 -55.93 27.19 27.78
N GLU A 4 -56.42 28.43 27.69
CA GLU A 4 -56.55 29.28 26.49
C GLU A 4 -55.21 29.92 26.05
N PRO A 5 -55.14 30.45 24.80
CA PRO A 5 -53.92 30.91 24.13
C PRO A 5 -53.67 32.42 24.33
N SER A 6 -52.46 32.90 23.99
CA SER A 6 -52.20 34.33 23.77
C SER A 6 -51.08 34.53 22.75
N GLU A 7 -51.45 35.20 21.66
CA GLU A 7 -50.57 35.79 20.64
C GLU A 7 -49.68 36.89 21.23
N LEU A 8 -48.54 37.18 20.59
CA LEU A 8 -48.10 38.56 20.39
C LEU A 8 -46.99 38.65 19.33
N THR A 9 -47.34 39.32 18.23
CA THR A 9 -46.51 40.01 17.25
C THR A 9 -45.51 40.99 17.88
N VAL A 10 -44.40 41.30 17.18
CA VAL A 10 -43.90 42.68 16.86
C VAL A 10 -42.45 42.58 16.30
N VAL A 11 -42.20 42.84 15.01
CA VAL A 11 -41.81 44.09 14.29
C VAL A 11 -40.31 44.13 13.91
N LYS A 12 -40.11 44.50 12.64
CA LYS A 12 -38.88 44.86 11.90
C LYS A 12 -37.92 45.81 12.63
N THR A 13 -36.62 45.72 12.33
CA THR A 13 -35.84 46.71 11.53
C THR A 13 -34.34 46.35 11.44
N SER A 14 -33.76 46.52 10.26
CA SER A 14 -32.31 46.80 10.03
C SER A 14 -32.08 48.33 10.18
N PRO A 15 -30.86 48.92 10.29
CA PRO A 15 -29.68 48.70 9.42
C PRO A 15 -28.26 48.94 10.03
N ALA A 16 -27.24 48.86 9.14
CA ALA A 16 -25.95 49.59 9.09
C ALA A 16 -24.62 48.88 9.46
N SER A 17 -23.88 48.57 8.38
CA SER A 17 -22.49 48.98 8.04
C SER A 17 -21.25 48.53 8.84
N SER A 18 -20.35 47.88 8.08
CA SER A 18 -18.94 48.26 7.81
C SER A 18 -17.82 47.32 8.29
N SER A 19 -17.01 46.95 7.29
CA SER A 19 -15.54 46.78 7.27
C SER A 19 -14.85 45.63 8.01
N ASP A 20 -14.10 44.90 7.18
CA ASP A 20 -12.81 44.24 7.41
C ASP A 20 -12.75 43.09 8.40
N LEU A 21 -12.43 41.90 7.88
CA LEU A 21 -11.30 41.09 8.35
C LEU A 21 -10.94 40.06 7.27
N GLN A 22 -9.66 40.08 6.90
CA GLN A 22 -9.01 39.16 5.99
C GLN A 22 -9.21 37.70 6.45
N GLY A 23 -9.86 36.90 5.61
CA GLY A 23 -10.02 35.47 5.77
C GLY A 23 -8.74 34.74 5.39
N SER A 24 -7.99 34.40 6.42
CA SER A 24 -6.78 33.56 6.49
C SER A 24 -6.73 32.38 5.52
N GLY A 25 -5.51 32.07 5.10
CA GLY A 25 -5.12 31.02 4.17
C GLY A 25 -5.77 29.67 4.41
N TYR A 26 -6.35 29.14 3.34
CA TYR A 26 -6.51 27.70 3.17
C TYR A 26 -5.12 27.11 2.87
N GLN A 27 -4.42 26.66 3.91
CA GLN A 27 -3.37 25.67 3.77
C GLN A 27 -4.02 24.29 3.89
N PRO A 28 -3.96 23.43 2.86
CA PRO A 28 -4.33 22.04 3.04
C PRO A 28 -3.33 21.43 4.02
N ALA A 29 -3.82 21.10 5.21
CA ALA A 29 -3.06 20.34 6.19
C ALA A 29 -2.59 19.03 5.58
N ASP A 30 -1.34 18.69 5.91
CA ASP A 30 -0.59 17.53 5.48
C ASP A 30 -1.40 16.24 5.43
N LEU A 31 -1.68 15.72 4.23
CA LEU A 31 -1.94 14.28 4.03
C LEU A 31 -0.61 13.50 4.12
N ARG A 32 0.08 13.65 5.25
CA ARG A 32 1.03 12.63 5.67
C ARG A 32 0.16 11.48 6.16
N MET A 33 -0.09 10.50 5.30
CA MET A 33 -0.68 9.23 5.72
C MET A 33 0.26 8.64 6.77
N GLU A 34 -0.03 8.89 8.05
CA GLU A 34 0.59 8.20 9.16
C GLU A 34 0.46 6.71 8.88
N ALA A 35 1.58 5.99 8.85
CA ALA A 35 1.57 4.56 8.62
C ALA A 35 0.62 3.92 9.64
N PRO A 36 -0.28 2.99 9.23
CA PRO A 36 -1.19 2.33 10.15
C PRO A 36 -0.40 1.77 11.34
N ARG A 37 -0.88 2.03 12.55
CA ARG A 37 -0.31 1.49 13.79
C ARG A 37 -1.39 0.70 14.53
N GLY A 38 -1.01 -0.45 15.06
CA GLY A 38 -1.91 -1.28 15.85
C GLY A 38 -1.13 -2.21 16.79
N PRO A 39 -1.83 -2.85 17.73
CA PRO A 39 -1.22 -3.75 18.69
C PRO A 39 -0.71 -5.00 17.99
N CYS A 40 0.52 -5.43 18.31
CA CYS A 40 1.05 -6.70 17.85
C CYS A 40 0.12 -7.84 18.27
N PHE A 41 -0.33 -8.66 17.33
CA PHE A 41 -1.25 -9.77 17.57
C PHE A 41 -0.77 -10.71 18.69
N ARG A 42 0.55 -10.89 18.82
CA ARG A 42 1.12 -11.82 19.79
C ARG A 42 1.37 -11.22 21.17
N CYS A 43 1.98 -10.04 21.23
CA CYS A 43 2.45 -9.46 22.50
C CYS A 43 1.75 -8.15 22.88
N GLY A 44 0.82 -7.66 22.04
CA GLY A 44 0.05 -6.43 22.27
C GLY A 44 0.83 -5.13 22.06
N ILE A 45 2.14 -5.19 21.84
CA ILE A 45 2.97 -3.98 21.67
C ILE A 45 2.59 -3.27 20.36
N ASN A 46 2.29 -1.96 20.44
CA ASN A 46 1.99 -1.16 19.26
C ASN A 46 3.15 -1.17 18.25
N THR A 47 2.81 -1.47 17.01
CA THR A 47 3.74 -1.58 15.90
C THR A 47 3.11 -1.00 14.63
N SER A 48 3.94 -0.50 13.73
CA SER A 48 3.54 -0.16 12.36
C SER A 48 3.86 -1.26 11.36
N ARG A 49 4.49 -2.35 11.83
CA ARG A 49 4.90 -3.49 11.02
C ARG A 49 3.75 -4.49 10.93
N LEU A 50 3.47 -4.90 9.71
CA LEU A 50 2.48 -5.93 9.38
C LEU A 50 3.19 -7.28 9.19
N CYS A 51 2.44 -8.38 9.27
CA CYS A 51 2.95 -9.70 8.99
C CYS A 51 3.54 -9.78 7.58
N ASN A 52 4.76 -10.29 7.43
CA ASN A 52 5.41 -10.39 6.12
C ASN A 52 4.74 -11.43 5.20
N THR A 53 3.93 -12.33 5.77
CA THR A 53 3.28 -13.43 5.02
C THR A 53 1.93 -12.99 4.46
N CYS A 54 1.02 -12.48 5.28
CA CYS A 54 -0.32 -12.07 4.83
C CYS A 54 -0.51 -10.55 4.75
N GLY A 55 0.33 -9.74 5.40
CA GLY A 55 0.20 -8.28 5.47
C GLY A 55 -1.03 -7.73 6.19
N ASP A 56 -1.90 -8.59 6.75
CA ASP A 56 -3.18 -8.15 7.33
C ASP A 56 -3.14 -7.90 8.84
N GLU A 57 -2.12 -8.41 9.53
CA GLU A 57 -2.05 -8.37 11.00
C GLU A 57 -0.78 -7.65 11.50
N PHE A 58 -0.89 -6.94 12.62
CA PHE A 58 0.24 -6.24 13.23
C PHE A 58 1.19 -7.22 13.93
N ILE A 59 2.47 -7.19 13.56
CA ILE A 59 3.51 -8.05 14.13
C ILE A 59 4.77 -7.21 14.41
N CYS A 60 5.16 -7.10 15.68
CA CYS A 60 6.24 -6.18 16.07
C CYS A 60 7.65 -6.70 15.79
N SER A 61 7.84 -8.01 15.60
CA SER A 61 9.16 -8.62 15.38
C SER A 61 9.06 -9.98 14.71
N ASP A 62 10.16 -10.46 14.13
CA ASP A 62 10.23 -11.81 13.53
C ASP A 62 10.00 -12.91 14.56
N LEU A 63 10.43 -12.69 15.81
CA LEU A 63 10.08 -13.56 16.94
C LEU A 63 8.58 -13.56 17.25
N CYS A 64 7.86 -12.46 17.01
CA CYS A 64 6.41 -12.48 17.11
C CYS A 64 5.75 -13.14 15.90
N ASN A 65 6.41 -13.10 14.74
CA ASN A 65 5.97 -13.74 13.51
C ASN A 65 6.10 -15.27 13.57
N GLU A 66 7.27 -15.79 13.94
CA GLU A 66 7.60 -17.23 13.94
C GLU A 66 6.84 -18.04 14.98
N PHE A 67 6.54 -17.42 16.12
CA PHE A 67 5.85 -18.07 17.23
C PHE A 67 4.37 -17.65 17.32
N SER A 68 3.85 -17.06 16.25
CA SER A 68 2.42 -16.88 16.11
C SER A 68 1.74 -18.25 16.28
N THR A 69 0.67 -18.30 17.08
CA THR A 69 0.07 -19.57 17.50
C THR A 69 -0.45 -20.35 16.28
N ALA A 70 -0.61 -21.66 16.39
CA ALA A 70 -1.23 -22.50 15.34
C ALA A 70 -2.61 -21.98 14.89
N GLU A 71 -3.29 -21.14 15.71
CA GLU A 71 -4.51 -20.43 15.33
C GLU A 71 -4.25 -19.29 14.36
N TYR A 72 -3.19 -18.50 14.55
CA TYR A 72 -2.76 -17.51 13.56
C TYR A 72 -2.27 -18.19 12.29
N THR A 73 -1.54 -19.31 12.35
CA THR A 73 -1.11 -20.03 11.14
C THR A 73 -2.29 -20.59 10.33
N LYS A 74 -3.46 -20.80 10.96
CA LYS A 74 -4.69 -21.25 10.28
C LYS A 74 -5.42 -20.14 9.55
N THR A 75 -5.26 -18.88 9.96
CA THR A 75 -5.93 -17.71 9.35
C THR A 75 -4.96 -16.83 8.56
N CYS A 76 -3.67 -16.86 8.88
CA CYS A 76 -2.58 -16.26 8.14
C CYS A 76 -2.46 -16.98 6.79
N GLY A 77 -2.98 -16.35 5.73
CA GLY A 77 -3.01 -16.93 4.39
C GLY A 77 -4.32 -17.61 3.99
N THR A 78 -5.43 -17.42 4.73
CA THR A 78 -6.78 -17.74 4.21
C THR A 78 -7.34 -16.69 3.26
N HIS A 79 -6.57 -15.63 2.99
CA HIS A 79 -6.83 -14.73 1.88
C HIS A 79 -6.80 -15.51 0.56
N GLU A 80 -7.75 -15.22 -0.32
CA GLU A 80 -7.79 -15.78 -1.67
C GLU A 80 -6.45 -15.53 -2.35
N LYS A 81 -5.75 -16.59 -2.77
CA LYS A 81 -4.42 -16.46 -3.41
C LYS A 81 -4.51 -15.46 -4.56
N THR A 82 -3.80 -14.35 -4.43
CA THR A 82 -3.66 -13.36 -5.50
C THR A 82 -2.53 -13.74 -6.44
N THR A 83 -2.50 -13.13 -7.61
CA THR A 83 -1.35 -13.22 -8.53
C THR A 83 -0.04 -12.76 -7.88
N THR A 84 -0.11 -11.90 -6.87
CA THR A 84 1.08 -11.49 -6.10
C THR A 84 1.63 -12.59 -5.20
N ASP A 85 0.75 -13.44 -4.66
CA ASP A 85 1.16 -14.62 -3.88
C ASP A 85 1.84 -15.66 -4.78
N CYS A 86 1.36 -15.82 -6.00
CA CYS A 86 2.00 -16.65 -7.02
C CYS A 86 3.38 -16.10 -7.41
N LEU A 87 3.50 -14.79 -7.62
CA LEU A 87 4.79 -14.12 -7.87
C LEU A 87 5.78 -14.34 -6.72
N LEU A 88 5.33 -14.17 -5.47
CA LEU A 88 6.16 -14.45 -4.29
C LEU A 88 6.64 -15.91 -4.30
N GLY A 89 5.73 -16.86 -4.59
CA GLY A 89 6.08 -18.27 -4.69
C GLY A 89 7.18 -18.54 -5.71
N GLY A 90 7.12 -17.91 -6.88
CA GLY A 90 8.18 -17.97 -7.90
C GLY A 90 9.51 -17.39 -7.39
N ILE A 91 9.47 -16.22 -6.76
CA ILE A 91 10.66 -15.57 -6.16
C ILE A 91 11.31 -16.46 -5.10
N THR A 92 10.53 -17.11 -4.23
CA THR A 92 11.04 -18.03 -3.22
C THR A 92 11.71 -19.25 -3.84
N ARG A 93 11.18 -19.77 -4.96
CA ARG A 93 11.81 -20.88 -5.71
C ARG A 93 12.99 -20.44 -6.58
N GLY A 94 13.14 -19.13 -6.82
CA GLY A 94 14.10 -18.62 -7.79
C GLY A 94 13.68 -18.89 -9.25
N GLU A 95 12.39 -19.07 -9.49
CA GLU A 95 11.81 -19.42 -10.78
C GLU A 95 10.91 -18.28 -11.28
N ILE A 96 11.02 -17.95 -12.57
CA ILE A 96 10.11 -17.01 -13.21
C ILE A 96 8.70 -17.62 -13.18
N PRO A 97 7.65 -16.86 -12.79
CA PRO A 97 6.27 -17.35 -12.80
C PRO A 97 5.86 -17.92 -14.17
N VAL A 98 4.99 -18.93 -14.13
CA VAL A 98 4.43 -19.59 -15.33
C VAL A 98 2.92 -19.50 -15.38
N GLU A 99 2.29 -19.17 -14.26
CA GLU A 99 0.86 -18.99 -14.11
C GLU A 99 0.39 -17.82 -14.96
N TYR A 100 -0.56 -18.08 -15.87
CA TYR A 100 -1.01 -17.11 -16.88
C TYR A 100 -1.41 -15.76 -16.29
N ASP A 101 -2.29 -15.76 -15.29
CA ASP A 101 -2.75 -14.51 -14.67
C ASP A 101 -1.62 -13.76 -13.98
N THR A 102 -0.65 -14.46 -13.38
CA THR A 102 0.52 -13.81 -12.77
C THR A 102 1.44 -13.22 -13.83
N CYS A 103 1.64 -13.93 -14.94
CA CYS A 103 2.44 -13.43 -16.05
C CYS A 103 1.82 -12.18 -16.66
N ARG A 104 0.50 -12.18 -16.85
CA ARG A 104 -0.25 -11.04 -17.40
C ARG A 104 -0.22 -9.85 -16.43
N ASP A 105 -0.59 -10.07 -15.17
CA ASP A 105 -0.75 -9.00 -14.17
C ASP A 105 0.57 -8.30 -13.81
N PHE A 106 1.71 -8.96 -14.01
CA PHE A 106 3.04 -8.43 -13.70
C PHE A 106 3.90 -8.16 -14.94
N GLY A 107 3.32 -8.19 -16.14
CA GLY A 107 3.99 -7.76 -17.38
C GLY A 107 4.92 -8.80 -18.03
N PHE A 108 5.03 -10.01 -17.49
CA PHE A 108 5.87 -11.08 -18.07
C PHE A 108 5.37 -11.57 -19.44
N GLU A 109 4.06 -11.45 -19.71
CA GLU A 109 3.48 -11.80 -21.02
C GLU A 109 3.89 -10.81 -22.12
N THR A 110 4.13 -9.55 -21.76
CA THR A 110 4.53 -8.46 -22.67
C THR A 110 6.01 -8.57 -23.08
N CYS A 111 6.83 -9.26 -22.29
CA CYS A 111 8.24 -9.46 -22.59
C CYS A 111 8.44 -10.42 -23.76
N SER A 112 9.01 -9.92 -24.87
CA SER A 112 9.33 -10.75 -26.04
C SER A 112 10.56 -11.63 -25.85
N ALA A 113 11.54 -11.17 -25.06
CA ALA A 113 12.80 -11.88 -24.82
C ALA A 113 12.87 -12.48 -23.42
N PHE A 114 13.58 -13.60 -23.29
CA PHE A 114 13.87 -14.23 -22.00
C PHE A 114 14.71 -13.33 -21.08
N THR A 115 15.59 -12.51 -21.67
CA THR A 115 16.39 -11.52 -20.94
C THR A 115 15.51 -10.50 -20.24
N ASP A 116 14.48 -9.99 -20.91
CA ASP A 116 13.57 -8.99 -20.35
C ASP A 116 12.73 -9.59 -19.23
N ARG A 117 12.24 -10.83 -19.42
CA ARG A 117 11.55 -11.59 -18.36
C ARG A 117 12.44 -11.79 -17.14
N SER A 118 13.72 -12.07 -17.34
CA SER A 118 14.69 -12.26 -16.26
C SER A 118 14.99 -10.95 -15.53
N SER A 119 15.16 -9.85 -16.26
CA SER A 119 15.34 -8.51 -15.69
C SER A 119 14.12 -8.06 -14.89
N LEU A 120 12.91 -8.26 -15.44
CA LEU A 120 11.65 -7.97 -14.77
C LEU A 120 11.47 -8.81 -13.49
N PHE A 121 11.82 -10.10 -13.54
CA PHE A 121 11.87 -10.94 -12.34
C PHE A 121 12.86 -10.41 -11.29
N GLY A 122 14.02 -9.93 -11.73
CA GLY A 122 15.02 -9.26 -10.89
C GLY A 122 14.48 -8.02 -10.18
N VAL A 123 13.68 -7.20 -10.88
CA VAL A 123 13.00 -6.02 -10.30
C VAL A 123 12.05 -6.46 -9.18
N TYR A 124 11.14 -7.40 -9.44
CA TYR A 124 10.18 -7.86 -8.42
C TYR A 124 10.84 -8.55 -7.24
N LYS A 125 11.85 -9.38 -7.50
CA LYS A 125 12.68 -9.97 -6.44
C LYS A 125 13.35 -8.90 -5.58
N THR A 126 13.90 -7.86 -6.20
CA THR A 126 14.53 -6.75 -5.48
C THR A 126 13.53 -6.01 -4.60
N LEU A 127 12.31 -5.73 -5.10
CA LEU A 127 11.27 -5.06 -4.32
C LEU A 127 10.90 -5.87 -3.07
N ILE A 128 10.64 -7.16 -3.24
CA ILE A 128 10.16 -8.02 -2.16
C ILE A 128 11.29 -8.34 -1.17
N VAL A 129 12.46 -8.74 -1.67
CA VAL A 129 13.56 -9.24 -0.83
C VAL A 129 14.44 -8.11 -0.29
N ASN A 130 14.85 -7.17 -1.15
CA ASN A 130 15.82 -6.14 -0.78
C ASN A 130 15.14 -4.90 -0.20
N CYS A 131 13.96 -4.54 -0.71
CA CYS A 131 13.19 -3.38 -0.22
C CYS A 131 12.11 -3.76 0.80
N SER A 132 11.98 -5.06 1.14
CA SER A 132 11.00 -5.56 2.13
C SER A 132 9.56 -5.14 1.82
N ILE A 133 9.19 -5.06 0.53
CA ILE A 133 7.82 -4.76 0.13
C ILE A 133 6.98 -6.03 0.29
N ALA A 134 5.97 -5.95 1.16
CA ALA A 134 5.04 -7.04 1.38
C ALA A 134 4.15 -7.28 0.13
N PRO A 135 3.80 -8.54 -0.20
CA PRO A 135 2.94 -8.88 -1.34
C PRO A 135 1.62 -8.08 -1.39
N PRO A 136 0.88 -7.87 -0.29
CA PRO A 136 -0.37 -7.09 -0.35
C PRO A 136 -0.16 -5.63 -0.76
N ASN A 137 0.98 -5.03 -0.39
CA ASN A 137 1.32 -3.69 -0.82
C ASN A 137 1.61 -3.65 -2.33
N LEU A 138 2.31 -4.65 -2.85
CA LEU A 138 2.57 -4.78 -4.28
C LEU A 138 1.27 -5.00 -5.07
N ASN A 139 0.37 -5.85 -4.56
CA ASN A 139 -0.98 -6.05 -5.12
C ASN A 139 -1.76 -4.73 -5.19
N LYS A 140 -1.74 -3.95 -4.10
CA LYS A 140 -2.37 -2.64 -4.02
C LYS A 140 -1.78 -1.64 -5.01
N TRP A 141 -0.46 -1.65 -5.23
CA TRP A 141 0.18 -0.77 -6.22
C TRP A 141 -0.27 -1.10 -7.65
N ARG A 142 -0.44 -2.39 -7.96
CA ARG A 142 -0.99 -2.86 -9.23
C ARG A 142 -2.43 -2.41 -9.41
N GLU A 143 -3.30 -2.67 -8.44
CA GLU A 143 -4.72 -2.28 -8.49
C GLU A 143 -4.91 -0.77 -8.66
N GLN A 144 -4.01 0.03 -8.11
CA GLN A 144 -4.02 1.49 -8.23
C GLN A 144 -3.36 2.00 -9.52
N ARG A 145 -2.81 1.13 -10.37
CA ARG A 145 -2.03 1.50 -11.57
C ARG A 145 -0.91 2.49 -11.27
N ARG A 146 -0.15 2.22 -10.20
CA ARG A 146 0.93 3.09 -9.71
C ARG A 146 2.26 2.38 -9.60
N MET A 147 2.41 1.19 -10.19
CA MET A 147 3.58 0.34 -10.05
C MET A 147 4.88 1.09 -10.37
N LEU A 148 5.04 1.64 -11.57
CA LEU A 148 6.26 2.35 -11.96
C LEU A 148 6.64 3.48 -11.00
N LYS A 149 5.66 4.29 -10.59
CA LYS A 149 5.85 5.38 -9.63
C LYS A 149 6.36 4.85 -8.29
N MET A 150 5.69 3.84 -7.73
CA MET A 150 6.03 3.28 -6.42
C MET A 150 7.37 2.55 -6.45
N ILE A 151 7.71 1.86 -7.55
CA ILE A 151 9.02 1.23 -7.77
C ILE A 151 10.11 2.30 -7.74
N SER A 152 9.95 3.36 -8.52
CA SER A 152 10.91 4.47 -8.60
C SER A 152 11.13 5.14 -7.24
N GLU A 153 10.06 5.41 -6.49
CA GLU A 153 10.14 5.98 -5.15
C GLU A 153 10.84 5.02 -4.16
N THR A 154 10.51 3.73 -4.23
CA THR A 154 11.11 2.70 -3.39
C THR A 154 12.61 2.56 -3.66
N PHE A 155 13.01 2.50 -4.92
CA PHE A 155 14.42 2.38 -5.29
C PHE A 155 15.25 3.60 -4.92
N LYS A 156 14.68 4.81 -5.04
CA LYS A 156 15.32 6.04 -4.53
C LYS A 156 15.58 5.98 -3.03
N GLY A 157 14.70 5.36 -2.25
CA GLY A 157 14.87 5.13 -0.81
C GLY A 157 15.87 4.02 -0.46
N HIS A 158 16.15 3.10 -1.38
CA HIS A 158 16.92 1.87 -1.15
C HIS A 158 18.19 1.75 -2.03
N LYS A 159 18.74 2.86 -2.51
CA LYS A 159 19.88 2.89 -3.48
C LYS A 159 21.09 2.00 -3.12
N LYS A 160 21.32 1.72 -1.82
CA LYS A 160 22.44 0.88 -1.37
C LYS A 160 22.23 -0.62 -1.60
N VAL A 161 20.97 -1.07 -1.68
CA VAL A 161 20.61 -2.50 -1.77
C VAL A 161 19.94 -2.88 -3.09
N VAL A 162 19.56 -1.88 -3.88
CA VAL A 162 18.97 -2.04 -5.20
C VAL A 162 20.09 -2.11 -6.24
N PRO A 163 20.21 -3.20 -7.01
CA PRO A 163 21.10 -3.23 -8.16
C PRO A 163 20.76 -2.13 -9.17
N GLU A 164 21.77 -1.47 -9.73
CA GLU A 164 21.60 -0.35 -10.67
C GLU A 164 20.69 -0.70 -11.85
N TYR A 165 20.90 -1.89 -12.44
CA TYR A 165 20.10 -2.37 -13.57
C TYR A 165 18.60 -2.44 -13.26
N CYS A 166 18.19 -2.70 -12.01
CA CYS A 166 16.76 -2.79 -11.67
C CYS A 166 16.07 -1.43 -11.85
N HIS A 167 16.76 -0.36 -11.46
CA HIS A 167 16.24 0.99 -11.58
C HIS A 167 16.18 1.42 -13.05
N ASP A 168 17.26 1.19 -13.79
CA ASP A 168 17.34 1.58 -15.20
C ASP A 168 16.35 0.79 -16.06
N PHE A 169 16.28 -0.53 -15.89
CA PHE A 169 15.30 -1.38 -16.58
C PHE A 169 13.86 -0.92 -16.33
N SER A 170 13.54 -0.52 -15.10
CA SER A 170 12.18 -0.05 -14.77
C SER A 170 11.83 1.25 -15.48
N LEU A 171 12.80 2.14 -15.70
CA LEU A 171 12.59 3.41 -16.40
C LEU A 171 12.59 3.25 -17.93
N GLU A 172 13.35 2.30 -18.45
CA GLU A 172 13.45 2.01 -19.88
C GLU A 172 12.23 1.26 -20.42
N ASN A 173 11.53 0.50 -19.57
CA ASN A 173 10.39 -0.36 -19.96
C ASN A 173 9.14 -0.03 -19.11
N PRO A 174 8.64 1.22 -19.13
CA PRO A 174 7.52 1.65 -18.30
C PRO A 174 6.22 0.86 -18.57
N GLU A 175 6.01 0.41 -19.80
CA GLU A 175 4.84 -0.34 -20.25
C GLU A 175 4.70 -1.72 -19.58
N LEU A 176 5.78 -2.26 -19.02
CA LEU A 176 5.74 -3.51 -18.25
C LEU A 176 5.10 -3.34 -16.87
N PHE A 177 4.78 -2.10 -16.47
CA PHE A 177 4.30 -1.73 -15.14
C PHE A 177 2.99 -0.91 -15.16
N GLU A 178 2.21 -0.94 -16.27
CA GLU A 178 0.95 -0.19 -16.44
C GLU A 178 -0.34 -0.96 -16.10
#